data_AF-A0A9E6WF58-F1
#
_entry.id   AF-A0A9E6WF58-F1
#
_cell.length_a   1.000
_cell.length_b   1.000
_cell.length_c   1.000
_cell.angle_alpha   90.00
_cell.angle_beta   90.00
_cell.angle_gamma   90.00
#
_symmetry.space_group_name_H-M   'P 1'
#
loop_
_entity.id
_entity.type
_entity.pdbx_description
1 polymer ?
#
loop_
_entity_poly.entity_id
_entity_poly.type
_entity_poly.pdbx_seq_one_letter_code
_entity_poly.pdbx_strand_id
1 'polypeptide(L)' 'MSDPSPQARVLFNGDCPICSTEIGHYARYAEARALPIRFDDLNSADLAQWGLSPD' A
#
# COMPACT_ATOMS: atom_id res chain seq x y z
N MET A 1 21.01 8.70 -11.60
CA MET A 1 19.61 9.17 -11.50
C MET A 1 18.91 8.19 -10.59
N SER A 2 18.79 8.50 -9.29
CA SER A 2 18.06 7.65 -8.34
C SER A 2 16.57 7.85 -8.58
N ASP A 3 15.90 6.80 -9.02
CA ASP A 3 14.46 6.74 -9.24
C ASP A 3 13.71 7.00 -7.92
N PRO A 4 12.65 7.83 -7.87
CA PRO A 4 11.85 8.01 -6.67
C PRO A 4 10.90 6.82 -6.51
N SER A 5 11.46 5.62 -6.39
CA SER A 5 10.71 4.48 -5.89
C SER A 5 10.13 4.85 -4.52
N PRO A 6 8.85 4.55 -4.23
CA PRO A 6 8.27 4.85 -2.92
C PRO A 6 9.17 4.26 -1.83
N GLN A 7 9.59 5.10 -0.88
CA GLN A 7 10.51 4.67 0.19
C GLN A 7 9.85 3.63 1.09
N ALA A 8 8.52 3.62 1.14
CA ALA A 8 7.74 2.62 1.82
C ALA A 8 6.56 2.17 0.95
N ARG A 9 6.30 0.87 0.95
CA ARG A 9 5.15 0.26 0.31
C ARG A 9 4.36 -0.49 1.36
N VAL A 10 3.04 -0.35 1.34
CA VAL A 10 2.12 -1.01 2.27
C VAL A 10 1.17 -1.89 1.47
N LEU A 11 1.14 -3.18 1.76
CA LEU A 11 0.15 -4.12 1.27
C LEU A 11 -0.93 -4.29 2.34
N PHE A 12 -2.20 -4.13 1.99
CA PHE A 12 -3.31 -4.25 2.95
C PHE A 12 -4.46 -5.07 2.38
N ASN A 13 -5.26 -5.72 3.22
CA ASN A 13 -6.44 -6.45 2.76
C ASN A 13 -7.65 -5.49 2.65
N GLY A 14 -8.10 -5.20 1.42
CA GLY A 14 -9.28 -4.39 1.14
C GLY A 14 -10.61 -5.00 1.61
N ASP A 15 -10.71 -6.32 1.69
CA ASP A 15 -11.90 -7.05 2.15
C ASP A 15 -12.05 -7.05 3.67
N CYS A 16 -10.98 -6.71 4.39
CA CYS A 16 -11.01 -6.58 5.85
C CYS A 16 -11.46 -5.16 6.23
N PRO A 17 -12.64 -4.98 6.86
CA PRO A 17 -13.23 -3.66 7.09
C PRO A 17 -12.40 -2.76 8.02
N ILE A 18 -11.63 -3.36 8.94
CA ILE A 18 -10.73 -2.60 9.81
C ILE A 18 -9.48 -2.15 9.04
N CYS A 19 -8.88 -3.03 8.23
CA CYS A 19 -7.69 -2.69 7.46
C CYS A 19 -7.97 -1.59 6.44
N SER A 20 -9.08 -1.69 5.69
CA SER A 20 -9.45 -0.68 4.70
C SER A 20 -9.74 0.70 5.33
N THR A 21 -10.40 0.72 6.49
CA THR A 21 -10.65 1.96 7.24
C THR A 21 -9.35 2.62 7.70
N GLU A 22 -8.47 1.87 8.36
CA GLU A 22 -7.20 2.40 8.87
C GLU A 22 -6.29 2.87 7.72
N ILE A 23 -6.18 2.10 6.65
CA ILE A 23 -5.36 2.48 5.50
C ILE A 23 -5.93 3.71 4.78
N GLY A 24 -7.26 3.88 4.74
CA GLY A 24 -7.87 5.11 4.26
C GLY A 24 -7.43 6.36 5.05
N HIS A 25 -7.24 6.24 6.38
CA HIS A 25 -6.67 7.30 7.20
C HIS A 25 -5.20 7.56 6.89
N TYR A 26 -4.39 6.51 6.77
CA TYR A 26 -2.96 6.64 6.47
C TYR A 26 -2.70 7.18 5.07
N ALA A 27 -3.49 6.79 4.06
CA ALA A 27 -3.39 7.29 2.70
C ALA A 27 -3.63 8.81 2.67
N ARG A 28 -4.72 9.28 3.28
CA ARG A 28 -5.00 10.72 3.42
C ARG A 28 -3.89 11.46 4.17
N TYR A 29 -3.35 10.87 5.24
CA TYR A 29 -2.26 11.45 6.01
C TYR A 29 -0.98 11.59 5.16
N ALA A 30 -0.66 10.56 4.37
CA ALA A 30 0.52 10.51 3.50
C ALA A 30 0.41 11.51 2.36
N GLU A 31 -0.76 11.58 1.70
CA GLU A 31 -1.07 12.57 0.66
C GLU A 31 -0.92 14.00 1.22
N ALA A 32 -1.52 14.28 2.38
CA ALA A 32 -1.46 15.59 3.01
C ALA A 32 -0.04 16.04 3.40
N ARG A 33 0.89 15.10 3.57
CA ARG A 33 2.29 15.37 3.91
C ARG A 33 3.27 15.10 2.77
N ALA A 34 2.76 14.80 1.57
CA ALA A 34 3.57 14.42 0.42
C ALA A 34 4.59 13.30 0.75
N LEU A 35 4.18 12.32 1.58
CA LEU A 35 5.03 11.20 1.92
C LEU A 35 5.09 10.21 0.75
N PRO A 36 6.27 9.72 0.35
CA PRO A 36 6.44 8.79 -0.76
C PRO A 36 6.07 7.36 -0.34
N ILE A 37 4.80 7.15 0.01
CA ILE A 37 4.24 5.88 0.46
C ILE A 37 3.22 5.39 -0.57
N ARG A 38 3.34 4.14 -0.99
CA ARG A 38 2.38 3.48 -1.88
C ARG A 38 1.55 2.48 -1.09
N PHE A 39 0.24 2.50 -1.30
CA PHE A 39 -0.69 1.54 -0.72
C PHE A 39 -1.24 0.64 -1.84
N ASP A 40 -1.04 -0.66 -1.71
CA ASP A 40 -1.51 -1.68 -2.65
C ASP A 40 -2.51 -2.59 -1.91
N ASP A 41 -3.65 -2.91 -2.52
CA ASP A 41 -4.64 -3.84 -1.96
C ASP A 41 -4.26 -5.29 -2.31
N LEU A 42 -4.18 -6.15 -1.31
CA LEU A 42 -3.88 -7.57 -1.39
C LEU A 42 -4.73 -8.30 -2.43
N ASN A 43 -6.00 -7.91 -2.57
CA ASN A 43 -6.94 -8.61 -3.44
C ASN A 43 -6.83 -8.20 -4.92
N SER A 44 -6.10 -7.12 -5.22
CA SER A 44 -5.98 -6.58 -6.59
C SER A 44 -4.53 -6.30 -7.03
N ALA A 45 -3.58 -6.30 -6.11
CA ALA A 45 -2.17 -6.10 -6.38
C ALA A 45 -1.54 -7.31 -7.05
N ASP A 46 -0.57 -7.06 -7.91
CA ASP A 46 0.34 -8.11 -8.40
C ASP A 46 1.18 -8.64 -7.23
N LEU A 47 0.85 -9.80 -6.68
CA LEU A 47 1.54 -10.39 -5.53
C LEU A 47 2.99 -10.78 -5.84
N ALA A 48 3.32 -11.03 -7.10
CA ALA A 48 4.69 -11.37 -7.50
C ALA A 48 5.65 -10.20 -7.23
N GLN A 49 5.17 -8.95 -7.37
CA GLN A 49 5.95 -7.75 -7.05
C GLN A 49 6.26 -7.62 -5.54
N TRP A 50 5.53 -8.37 -4.71
CA TRP A 50 5.69 -8.46 -3.25
C TRP A 50 6.44 -9.73 -2.83
N GLY A 51 6.81 -10.60 -3.78
CA GLY A 51 7.37 -11.92 -3.48
C GLY A 51 6.38 -12.87 -2.79
N LEU A 52 5.08 -12.60 -2.92
CA LEU A 52 4.03 -13.40 -2.31
C LEU A 52 3.40 -14.34 -3.34
N SER A 53 3.04 -15.52 -2.88
CA SER A 53 2.19 -16.47 -3.60
C SER A 53 0.88 -16.61 -2.84
N PRO A 54 -0.24 -16.92 -3.51
CA PRO A 54 -1.55 -17.06 -2.87
C PRO A 54 -1.71 -18.33 -2.00
N ASP A 55 -0.64 -19.10 -1.79
CA ASP A 55 -0.58 -20.35 -0.99
C ASP A 55 0.20 -20.12 0.30
#